data_AF-A0A9D6TLZ9-F1
#
_entry.id   AF-A0A9D6TLZ9-F1
#
_cell.length_a   1.000
_cell.length_b   1.000
_cell.length_c   1.000
_cell.angle_alpha   90.00
_cell.angle_beta   90.00
_cell.angle_gamma   90.00
#
_symmetry.space_group_name_H-M   'P 1'
#
loop_
_entity.id
_entity.type
_entity.pdbx_description
1 polymer ?
#
loop_
_entity_poly.entity_id
_entity_poly.type
_entity_poly.pdbx_seq_one_letter_code
_entity_poly.pdbx_strand_id
1 'polypeptide(L)'
;MQPRAERTVPKGWLISSRFYGLHDEVAAREQASRCVQCPEPTCVAGCPLGVHIPEWLALTAEGNFLEAAASPFHDLAVNERGAVIVDANHMTSIPGILAGGDLVRGPTTALHAVRDARRAAIGIHGYCAGRDRRFDAAAAG
;
A
#
# COMPACT_ATOMS: atom_id res chain seq x y z
N MET A 1 11.72 33.09 -6.12
CA MET A 1 12.17 31.70 -5.95
C MET A 1 12.98 31.61 -4.67
N GLN A 2 12.39 31.19 -3.56
CA GLN A 2 13.12 30.90 -2.32
C GLN A 2 13.44 29.41 -2.27
N PRO A 3 14.63 28.99 -1.83
CA PRO A 3 14.97 27.57 -1.72
C PRO A 3 14.18 26.97 -0.55
N ARG A 4 13.32 25.99 -0.85
CA ARG A 4 12.49 25.31 0.17
C ARG A 4 13.36 24.27 0.86
N ALA A 5 13.57 24.46 2.16
CA ALA A 5 14.38 23.62 3.04
C ALA A 5 14.09 22.12 2.85
N GLU A 6 15.18 21.36 2.82
CA GLU A 6 15.30 19.91 2.78
C GLU A 6 14.44 19.28 3.91
N ARG A 7 13.22 18.87 3.58
CA ARG A 7 12.33 18.18 4.53
C ARG A 7 12.60 16.69 4.46
N THR A 8 13.51 16.23 5.31
CA THR A 8 13.79 14.82 5.51
C THR A 8 12.55 14.07 6.00
N VAL A 9 12.18 13.01 5.27
CA VAL A 9 11.12 12.07 5.62
C VAL A 9 11.43 11.40 6.97
N PRO A 10 10.51 11.35 7.95
CA PRO A 10 10.77 10.72 9.24
C PRO A 10 11.13 9.23 9.09
N LYS A 11 12.19 8.79 9.78
CA LYS A 11 12.76 7.42 9.71
C LYS A 11 11.77 6.27 10.01
N GLY A 12 10.57 6.55 10.52
CA GLY A 12 9.52 5.56 10.82
C GLY A 12 8.46 5.39 9.73
N TRP A 13 8.34 6.31 8.77
CA TRP A 13 7.21 6.36 7.83
C TRP A 13 7.38 5.51 6.56
N LEU A 14 8.47 4.77 6.46
CA LEU A 14 8.78 3.92 5.32
C LEU A 14 8.81 2.49 5.80
N ILE A 15 7.87 1.68 5.33
CA ILE A 15 7.76 0.22 5.51
C ILE A 15 9.03 -0.56 5.08
N SER A 16 10.06 0.15 4.64
CA SER A 16 11.02 -0.33 3.67
C SER A 16 12.44 0.24 3.82
N SER A 17 12.68 1.23 4.69
CA SER A 17 14.00 1.88 4.79
C SER A 17 15.10 0.99 5.37
N ARG A 18 14.76 -0.10 6.07
CA ARG A 18 15.74 -0.93 6.81
C ARG A 18 16.11 -2.27 6.16
N PHE A 19 15.39 -2.70 5.12
CA PHE A 19 15.52 -4.08 4.63
C PHE A 19 15.52 -4.22 3.11
N TYR A 20 14.82 -3.37 2.36
CA TYR A 20 14.84 -3.41 0.89
C TYR A 20 15.97 -2.58 0.28
N GLY A 21 16.71 -1.80 1.08
CA GLY A 21 17.65 -0.81 0.54
C GLY A 21 17.00 -0.01 -0.57
N LEU A 22 15.75 0.46 -0.34
CA LEU A 22 14.96 1.00 -1.44
C LEU A 22 15.70 2.16 -2.09
N HIS A 23 15.99 1.92 -3.36
CA HIS A 23 15.96 2.85 -4.47
C HIS A 23 16.50 4.23 -4.14
N ASP A 24 17.67 4.51 -4.70
CA ASP A 24 18.04 5.84 -5.17
C ASP A 24 16.75 6.62 -5.48
N GLU A 25 16.51 7.72 -4.76
CA GLU A 25 15.31 8.54 -4.94
C GLU A 25 15.12 8.87 -6.44
N VAL A 26 16.23 8.97 -7.17
CA VAL A 26 16.28 9.10 -8.62
C VAL A 26 15.55 7.94 -9.32
N ALA A 27 15.81 6.69 -8.98
CA ALA A 27 15.16 5.53 -9.57
C ALA A 27 13.65 5.49 -9.27
N ALA A 28 13.23 5.84 -8.05
CA ALA A 28 11.81 5.92 -7.70
C ALA A 28 11.09 7.02 -8.51
N ARG A 29 11.73 8.19 -8.64
CA ARG A 29 11.23 9.32 -9.42
C ARG A 29 11.17 9.00 -10.91
N GLU A 30 12.22 8.38 -11.46
CA GLU A 30 12.28 7.97 -12.86
C GLU A 30 11.16 6.98 -13.17
N GLN A 31 11.00 5.94 -12.34
CA GLN A 31 9.94 4.97 -12.53
C GLN A 31 8.54 5.62 -12.47
N ALA A 32 8.32 6.54 -11.53
CA ALA A 32 7.05 7.26 -11.43
C ALA A 32 6.80 8.18 -12.63
N SER A 33 7.83 8.87 -13.15
CA SER A 33 7.71 9.80 -14.28
C SER A 33 7.22 9.14 -15.57
N ARG A 34 7.50 7.84 -15.76
CA ARG A 34 7.03 7.06 -16.91
C ARG A 34 5.51 6.97 -16.98
N CYS A 35 4.83 7.08 -15.84
CA CYS A 35 3.39 6.92 -15.72
C CYS A 35 2.63 8.25 -15.76
N VAL A 36 3.26 9.37 -15.39
CA VAL A 36 2.63 10.71 -15.36
C VAL A 36 2.18 11.17 -16.75
N GLN A 37 2.89 10.73 -17.79
CA GLN A 37 2.57 11.07 -19.18
C GLN A 37 1.71 10.00 -19.88
N CYS A 38 1.04 9.13 -19.13
CA CYS A 38 0.16 8.14 -19.72
C CYS A 38 -1.01 8.85 -20.45
N PRO A 39 -1.16 8.68 -21.78
CA PRO A 39 -2.18 9.38 -22.54
C PRO A 39 -3.60 8.92 -22.22
N GLU A 40 -3.74 7.69 -21.70
CA GLU A 40 -5.03 7.10 -21.35
C GLU A 40 -4.95 6.40 -19.98
N PRO A 41 -5.22 7.13 -18.88
CA PRO A 41 -5.05 6.62 -17.52
C PRO A 41 -6.25 5.73 -17.10
N THR A 42 -6.40 4.58 -17.74
CA THR A 42 -7.41 3.56 -17.41
C THR A 42 -7.33 3.11 -15.94
N CYS A 43 -6.16 3.27 -15.32
CA CYS A 43 -5.92 3.01 -13.91
C CYS A 43 -6.80 3.85 -12.96
N VAL A 44 -7.22 5.06 -13.35
CA VAL A 44 -8.10 5.90 -12.52
C VAL A 44 -9.52 5.34 -12.49
N ALA A 45 -10.08 5.01 -13.65
CA ALA A 45 -11.42 4.44 -13.76
C ALA A 45 -11.48 2.99 -13.23
N GLY A 46 -10.38 2.24 -13.38
CA GLY A 46 -10.29 0.84 -12.96
C GLY A 46 -9.90 0.65 -11.50
N CYS A 47 -9.54 1.71 -10.77
CA CYS A 47 -9.10 1.55 -9.38
C CYS A 47 -10.30 1.23 -8.47
N PRO A 48 -10.35 0.05 -7.83
CA PRO A 48 -11.44 -0.28 -6.91
C PRO A 48 -11.44 0.59 -5.65
N LEU A 49 -10.35 1.33 -5.42
CA LEU A 49 -10.15 2.16 -4.23
C LEU A 49 -10.39 3.64 -4.52
N GLY A 50 -10.73 3.99 -5.77
CA GLY A 50 -10.85 5.39 -6.18
C GLY A 50 -9.54 6.17 -6.09
N VAL A 51 -8.40 5.47 -6.05
CA VAL A 51 -7.08 6.11 -5.93
C VAL A 51 -6.74 6.81 -7.23
N HIS A 52 -6.41 8.09 -7.13
CA HIS A 52 -5.92 8.88 -8.24
C HIS A 52 -4.43 8.60 -8.50
N ILE A 53 -4.15 7.43 -9.08
CA ILE A 53 -2.80 6.91 -9.33
C ILE A 53 -1.89 7.91 -10.07
N PRO A 54 -2.33 8.63 -11.11
CA PRO A 54 -1.46 9.58 -11.82
C PRO A 54 -0.98 10.74 -10.94
N GLU A 55 -1.82 11.26 -10.05
CA GLU A 55 -1.45 12.36 -9.14
C GLU A 55 -0.48 11.88 -8.06
N TRP A 56 -0.73 10.69 -7.51
CA TRP A 56 0.21 10.05 -6.59
C TRP A 56 1.60 9.83 -7.22
N LEU A 57 1.63 9.38 -8.48
CA LEU A 57 2.87 9.19 -9.23
C LEU A 57 3.53 10.52 -9.62
N ALA A 58 2.76 11.59 -9.87
CA ALA A 58 3.29 12.93 -10.11
C ALA A 58 4.03 13.45 -8.88
N LEU A 59 3.40 13.36 -7.70
CA LEU A 59 4.05 13.71 -6.42
C LEU A 59 5.34 12.89 -6.20
N THR A 60 5.32 11.61 -6.54
CA THR A 60 6.49 10.74 -6.44
C THR A 60 7.59 11.14 -7.43
N ALA A 61 7.26 11.47 -8.68
CA ALA A 61 8.22 11.93 -9.70
C ALA A 61 8.87 13.27 -9.34
N GLU A 62 8.13 14.13 -8.65
CA GLU A 62 8.63 15.41 -8.12
C GLU A 62 9.51 15.26 -6.88
N GLY A 63 9.51 14.07 -6.26
CA GLY A 63 10.23 13.78 -5.00
C GLY A 63 9.44 14.18 -3.75
N ASN A 64 8.15 14.46 -3.89
CA ASN A 64 7.27 14.83 -2.80
C ASN A 64 6.69 13.59 -2.10
N PHE A 65 7.56 12.75 -1.56
CA PHE A 65 7.18 11.44 -1.00
C PHE A 65 6.25 11.53 0.22
N LEU A 66 6.35 12.60 1.02
CA LEU A 66 5.48 12.80 2.17
C LEU A 66 4.03 13.07 1.74
N GLU A 67 3.85 13.90 0.72
CA GLU A 67 2.54 14.21 0.17
C GLU A 67 1.99 13.03 -0.63
N ALA A 68 2.85 12.35 -1.39
CA ALA A 68 2.48 11.09 -2.05
C ALA A 68 2.02 10.04 -1.04
N ALA A 69 2.71 9.86 0.08
CA ALA A 69 2.29 8.93 1.13
C ALA A 69 0.95 9.30 1.76
N ALA A 70 0.62 10.59 1.82
CA ALA A 70 -0.66 11.08 2.35
C ALA A 70 -1.82 11.00 1.35
N SER A 71 -1.54 10.94 0.05
CA SER A 71 -2.49 11.23 -1.03
C SER A 71 -3.53 10.13 -1.38
N PRO A 72 -3.29 8.81 -1.26
CA PRO A 72 -4.27 7.82 -1.74
C PRO A 72 -4.92 6.90 -0.68
N PHE A 73 -4.54 6.99 0.59
CA PHE A 73 -4.91 5.99 1.61
C PHE A 73 -5.74 6.56 2.77
N HIS A 74 -6.59 7.56 2.54
CA HIS A 74 -7.25 8.28 3.64
C HIS A 74 -8.00 7.36 4.62
N ASP A 75 -8.55 6.23 4.11
CA ASP A 75 -9.29 5.26 4.93
C ASP A 75 -8.53 3.94 5.19
N LEU A 76 -7.31 3.78 4.66
CA LEU A 76 -6.54 2.56 4.86
C LEU A 76 -5.69 2.67 6.14
N ALA A 77 -6.01 1.84 7.13
CA ALA A 77 -5.29 1.82 8.39
C ALA A 77 -3.89 1.24 8.21
N VAL A 78 -2.88 2.02 8.63
CA VAL A 78 -1.48 1.62 8.65
C VAL A 78 -0.92 1.73 10.06
N ASN A 79 0.07 0.90 10.41
CA ASN A 79 0.79 1.01 11.67
C ASN A 79 1.90 2.09 11.60
N GLU A 80 2.59 2.31 12.72
CA GLU A 80 3.67 3.31 12.83
C GLU A 80 4.82 3.12 11.83
N ARG A 81 4.96 1.92 11.23
CA ARG A 81 5.95 1.60 10.21
C ARG A 81 5.42 1.80 8.78
N GLY A 82 4.19 2.25 8.62
CA GLY A 82 3.50 2.35 7.34
C GLY A 82 2.97 1.02 6.79
N ALA A 83 3.00 -0.08 7.55
CA ALA A 83 2.49 -1.36 7.08
C ALA A 83 0.96 -1.43 7.24
N VAL A 84 0.28 -2.00 6.25
CA VAL A 84 -1.17 -2.15 6.21
C VAL A 84 -1.64 -3.06 7.35
N ILE A 85 -2.59 -2.58 8.14
CA ILE A 85 -3.21 -3.36 9.20
C ILE A 85 -4.30 -4.23 8.58
N VAL A 86 -4.29 -5.52 8.90
CA VAL A 86 -5.28 -6.49 8.44
C VAL A 86 -5.80 -7.36 9.58
N ASP A 87 -7.01 -7.89 9.42
CA ASP A 87 -7.60 -8.88 10.33
C ASP A 87 -7.10 -10.32 10.04
N ALA A 88 -7.67 -11.30 10.74
CA ALA A 88 -7.33 -12.72 10.57
C ALA A 88 -7.61 -13.26 9.15
N ASN A 89 -8.56 -12.65 8.44
CA ASN A 89 -8.95 -12.99 7.08
C ASN A 89 -8.15 -12.19 6.03
N HIS A 90 -7.15 -11.41 6.46
CA HIS A 90 -6.39 -10.50 5.61
C HIS A 90 -7.22 -9.34 5.03
N MET A 91 -8.38 -9.02 5.61
CA MET A 91 -9.18 -7.83 5.27
C MET A 91 -8.53 -6.59 5.87
N THR A 92 -8.46 -5.50 5.10
CA THR A 92 -7.98 -4.20 5.61
C THR A 92 -9.09 -3.45 6.36
N SER A 93 -8.84 -2.21 6.77
CA SER A 93 -9.88 -1.32 7.31
C SER A 93 -11.02 -1.05 6.33
N ILE A 94 -10.79 -1.21 5.02
CA ILE A 94 -11.79 -0.96 3.98
C ILE A 94 -12.40 -2.30 3.55
N PRO A 95 -13.72 -2.49 3.72
CA PRO A 95 -14.40 -3.73 3.34
C PRO A 95 -14.21 -4.09 1.86
N GLY A 96 -13.86 -5.34 1.60
CA GLY A 96 -13.62 -5.85 0.24
C GLY A 96 -12.19 -5.64 -0.28
N ILE A 97 -11.35 -4.90 0.45
CA ILE A 97 -9.90 -4.83 0.18
C ILE A 97 -9.18 -5.81 1.09
N LEU A 98 -8.35 -6.66 0.50
CA LEU A 98 -7.50 -7.60 1.23
C LEU A 98 -6.04 -7.37 0.88
N ALA A 99 -5.16 -7.60 1.86
CA ALA A 99 -3.73 -7.39 1.71
C ALA A 99 -2.90 -8.50 2.38
N GLY A 100 -1.72 -8.78 1.83
CA GLY A 100 -0.81 -9.79 2.34
C GLY A 100 0.62 -9.56 1.88
N GLY A 101 1.56 -10.35 2.40
CA GLY A 101 2.98 -10.22 2.06
C GLY A 101 3.60 -8.97 2.66
N ASP A 102 4.50 -8.33 1.91
CA ASP A 102 5.36 -7.28 2.45
C ASP A 102 4.62 -6.00 2.83
N LEU A 103 3.48 -5.71 2.19
CA LEU A 103 2.66 -4.56 2.55
C LEU A 103 2.11 -4.67 3.99
N VAL A 104 1.92 -5.89 4.49
CA VAL A 104 1.39 -6.17 5.83
C VAL A 104 2.51 -6.46 6.83
N ARG A 105 3.48 -7.28 6.43
CA ARG A 105 4.52 -7.80 7.33
C ARG A 105 5.83 -7.02 7.28
N GLY A 106 6.01 -6.18 6.28
CA GLY A 106 7.33 -5.76 5.83
C GLY A 106 8.08 -6.92 5.14
N PRO A 107 9.32 -6.67 4.69
CA PRO A 107 10.15 -7.62 3.95
C PRO A 107 10.16 -9.02 4.59
N THR A 108 9.65 -9.99 3.84
CA THR A 108 9.54 -11.36 4.30
C THR A 108 9.87 -12.37 3.22
N THR A 109 9.96 -13.64 3.60
CA THR A 109 10.24 -14.71 2.63
C THR A 109 9.09 -14.86 1.63
N ALA A 110 9.40 -15.26 0.39
CA ALA A 110 8.39 -15.58 -0.61
C ALA A 110 7.35 -16.60 -0.11
N LEU A 111 7.76 -17.54 0.75
CA LEU A 111 6.84 -18.51 1.37
C LEU A 111 5.78 -17.83 2.24
N HIS A 112 6.16 -16.80 3.01
CA HIS A 112 5.19 -16.03 3.81
C HIS A 112 4.25 -15.23 2.91
N ALA A 113 4.74 -14.67 1.80
CA ALA A 113 3.89 -13.99 0.82
C ALA A 113 2.86 -14.95 0.21
N VAL A 114 3.27 -16.17 -0.18
CA VAL A 114 2.37 -17.22 -0.69
C VAL A 114 1.35 -17.65 0.37
N ARG A 115 1.79 -17.80 1.63
CA ARG A 115 0.89 -18.12 2.75
C ARG A 115 -0.19 -17.05 2.93
N ASP A 116 0.20 -15.79 2.91
CA ASP A 116 -0.73 -14.66 3.08
C ASP A 116 -1.66 -14.53 1.86
N ALA A 117 -1.15 -14.74 0.65
CA ALA A 117 -1.97 -14.75 -0.57
C ALA A 117 -3.06 -15.82 -0.51
N ARG A 118 -2.73 -17.03 -0.02
CA ARG A 118 -3.73 -18.09 0.18
C ARG A 118 -4.81 -17.69 1.18
N ARG A 119 -4.44 -17.04 2.29
CA ARG A 119 -5.40 -16.58 3.30
C ARG A 119 -6.28 -15.45 2.77
N ALA A 120 -5.69 -14.47 2.08
CA ALA A 120 -6.43 -13.41 1.40
C ALA A 120 -7.41 -13.98 0.36
N ALA A 121 -7.03 -15.02 -0.41
CA ALA A 121 -7.94 -15.67 -1.35
C ALA A 121 -9.15 -16.31 -0.64
N ILE A 122 -8.95 -16.93 0.53
CA ILE A 122 -10.06 -17.45 1.35
C ILE A 122 -10.96 -16.31 1.85
N GLY A 123 -10.35 -15.20 2.31
CA GLY A 123 -11.08 -14.01 2.73
C GLY A 123 -11.90 -13.38 1.60
N ILE A 124 -11.34 -13.25 0.40
CA ILE A 124 -12.03 -12.80 -0.81
C ILE A 124 -13.22 -13.71 -1.10
N HIS A 125 -13.01 -15.03 -1.12
CA HIS A 125 -14.07 -15.99 -1.36
C HIS A 125 -15.19 -15.88 -0.32
N GLY A 126 -14.84 -15.73 0.97
CA GLY A 126 -15.81 -15.51 2.05
C GLY A 126 -16.63 -14.23 1.86
N TYR A 127 -15.95 -13.12 1.54
CA TYR A 127 -16.58 -11.82 1.32
C TYR A 127 -17.54 -11.85 0.12
N CYS A 128 -17.11 -12.40 -1.01
CA CYS A 128 -17.94 -12.51 -2.21
C CYS A 128 -19.12 -13.48 -2.05
N ALA A 129 -18.97 -14.54 -1.24
CA ALA A 129 -20.04 -15.52 -1.01
C ALA A 129 -21.13 -15.02 -0.04
N GLY A 130 -21.08 -13.76 0.42
CA GLY A 130 -22.05 -13.22 1.36
C GLY A 130 -21.98 -13.85 2.76
N ARG A 131 -20.87 -14.53 3.09
CA ARG A 131 -20.67 -15.04 4.46
C ARG A 131 -20.26 -13.85 5.33
N ASP A 132 -21.20 -13.44 6.19
CA ASP A 132 -21.01 -12.42 7.24
C ASP A 132 -19.76 -12.72 8.09
N ARG A 133 -19.09 -11.66 8.56
CA ARG A 133 -17.76 -11.66 9.21
C ARG A 133 -17.74 -12.29 10.62
N ARG A 134 -18.47 -13.37 10.84
CA ARG A 134 -18.68 -13.96 12.18
C ARG A 134 -17.96 -15.27 12.44
N PHE A 135 -17.30 -15.85 11.45
CA PHE A 135 -16.47 -17.02 11.68
C PHE A 135 -15.02 -16.58 11.84
N ASP A 136 -14.49 -16.85 13.03
CA ASP A 136 -13.07 -16.90 13.41
C ASP A 136 -12.54 -15.79 14.34
N ALA A 137 -13.39 -15.30 15.25
CA ALA A 137 -12.93 -14.87 16.59
C ALA A 137 -12.35 -16.03 17.44
N ALA A 138 -12.16 -17.21 16.86
CA ALA A 138 -11.76 -18.45 17.53
C ALA A 138 -10.24 -18.77 17.49
N ALA A 139 -9.39 -17.84 17.05
CA ALA A 139 -7.93 -18.03 17.04
C ALA A 139 -7.15 -17.02 17.90
N ALA A 140 -7.84 -16.29 18.78
CA ALA A 140 -7.22 -15.59 19.91
C ALA A 140 -7.36 -16.48 21.15
N GLY A 141 -6.41 -17.40 21.32
CA GLY A 141 -6.20 -18.24 22.49
C GLY A 141 -4.71 -18.47 22.67
#